data_AF-A0A1B6J530-F1
#
_entry.id   AF-A0A1B6J530-F1
#
_cell.length_a   1.000
_cell.length_b   1.000
_cell.length_c   1.000
_cell.angle_alpha   90.00
_cell.angle_beta   90.00
_cell.angle_gamma   90.00
#
_symmetry.space_group_name_H-M   'P 1'
#
loop_
_entity.id
_entity.type
_entity.pdbx_description
1 polymer ?
#
loop_
_entity_poly.entity_id
_entity_poly.type
_entity_poly.pdbx_seq_one_letter_code
_entity_poly.pdbx_strand_id
1 'polypeptide(L)'
;SSRNSRSRSVSSKSGLDREFLLDLRELRVLLDKEKEHKHLVCIRLKPQLLERSYQELEGNFRSYSRALIGLACNLHRSRELRGLFIDLLERCVEPWRQVSWSQTDLRNFLTAYSQCALEMDILREAEVKLAWERFMNVVTKCLLRMYHS
;
A
#
# COMPACT_ATOMS: atom_id res chain seq x y z
N SER A 1 10.11 -54.42 9.02
CA SER A 1 9.37 -53.78 7.92
C SER A 1 9.03 -52.35 8.27
N SER A 2 9.39 -51.44 7.37
CA SER A 2 9.75 -50.04 7.60
C SER A 2 8.63 -49.13 8.10
N ARG A 3 8.91 -48.36 9.16
CA ARG A 3 8.21 -47.11 9.48
C ARG A 3 8.63 -46.06 8.45
N ASN A 4 7.69 -45.65 7.60
CA ASN A 4 7.91 -44.64 6.57
C ASN A 4 7.93 -43.25 7.24
N SER A 5 9.11 -42.81 7.66
CA SER A 5 9.40 -41.45 8.09
C SER A 5 9.37 -40.52 6.87
N ARG A 6 8.19 -39.98 6.55
CA ARG A 6 8.09 -38.79 5.69
C ARG A 6 8.51 -37.57 6.50
N SER A 7 9.79 -37.26 6.43
CA SER A 7 10.32 -35.92 6.63
C SER A 7 9.58 -34.95 5.70
N ARG A 8 8.55 -34.27 6.23
CA ARG A 8 8.10 -33.01 5.64
C ARG A 8 9.27 -32.06 5.78
N SER A 9 9.97 -31.80 4.68
CA SER A 9 10.89 -30.67 4.58
C SER A 9 10.11 -29.41 4.94
N VAL A 10 10.29 -28.94 6.18
CA VAL A 10 9.97 -27.57 6.53
C VAL A 10 10.97 -26.73 5.74
N SER A 11 10.60 -26.38 4.51
CA SER A 11 11.34 -25.38 3.76
C SER A 11 11.30 -24.12 4.60
N SER A 12 12.47 -23.71 5.07
CA SER A 12 12.70 -22.57 5.93
C SER A 12 12.02 -21.33 5.36
N LYS A 13 10.95 -20.89 6.04
CA LYS A 13 10.26 -19.60 5.86
C LYS A 13 11.17 -18.43 6.27
N SER A 14 12.27 -18.24 5.57
CA SER A 14 13.20 -17.12 5.79
C SER A 14 13.60 -16.39 4.50
N GLY A 15 12.92 -16.67 3.39
CA GLY A 15 12.94 -15.84 2.19
C GLY A 15 11.67 -14.99 2.15
N LEU A 16 11.80 -13.70 1.81
CA LEU A 16 10.65 -12.94 1.35
C LEU A 16 9.99 -13.71 0.21
N ASP A 17 8.67 -13.88 0.33
CA ASP A 17 7.84 -14.65 -0.58
C ASP A 17 7.90 -14.04 -1.99
N ARG A 18 8.76 -14.60 -2.85
CA ARG A 18 9.04 -14.06 -4.19
C ARG A 18 7.79 -14.07 -5.07
N GLU A 19 6.92 -15.06 -4.87
CA GLU A 19 5.63 -15.17 -5.53
C GLU A 19 4.76 -13.97 -5.16
N PHE A 20 4.60 -13.70 -3.87
CA PHE A 20 3.90 -12.48 -3.41
C PHE A 20 4.47 -11.19 -4.00
N LEU A 21 5.80 -11.05 -4.09
CA LEU A 21 6.40 -9.83 -4.68
C LEU A 21 6.08 -9.67 -6.18
N LEU A 22 5.86 -10.78 -6.89
CA LEU A 22 5.41 -10.75 -8.29
C LEU A 22 3.93 -10.38 -8.38
N ASP A 23 3.09 -10.92 -7.50
CA ASP A 23 1.65 -10.60 -7.44
C ASP A 23 1.39 -9.09 -7.24
N LEU A 24 2.28 -8.40 -6.53
CA LEU A 24 2.19 -6.94 -6.35
C LEU A 24 2.22 -6.14 -7.65
N ARG A 25 2.69 -6.72 -8.77
CA ARG A 25 2.67 -6.06 -10.08
C ARG A 25 1.24 -5.88 -10.61
N GLU A 26 0.34 -6.78 -10.26
CA GLU A 26 -1.05 -6.74 -10.70
C GLU A 26 -1.81 -5.56 -10.08
N LEU A 27 -1.32 -5.02 -8.95
CA LEU A 27 -1.86 -3.79 -8.35
C LEU A 27 -1.75 -2.56 -9.26
N ARG A 28 -0.96 -2.62 -10.33
CA ARG A 28 -0.88 -1.55 -11.34
C ARG A 28 -2.26 -1.19 -11.91
N VAL A 29 -3.19 -2.14 -11.97
CA VAL A 29 -4.56 -1.92 -12.46
C VAL A 29 -5.30 -0.81 -11.68
N LEU A 30 -4.93 -0.57 -10.41
CA LEU A 30 -5.48 0.53 -9.61
C LEU A 30 -5.12 1.91 -10.17
N LEU A 31 -4.01 2.05 -10.92
CA LEU A 31 -3.66 3.30 -11.59
C LEU A 31 -4.59 3.61 -12.75
N ASP A 32 -5.12 2.58 -13.43
CA ASP A 32 -6.08 2.75 -14.53
C ASP A 32 -7.47 3.14 -13.99
N LYS A 33 -7.75 2.79 -12.72
CA LYS A 33 -8.98 3.10 -11.99
C LYS A 33 -8.83 4.21 -10.95
N GLU A 34 -7.77 5.02 -11.06
CA GLU A 34 -7.42 6.08 -10.10
C GLU A 34 -8.58 7.04 -9.82
N LYS A 35 -9.34 7.44 -10.86
CA LYS A 35 -10.46 8.38 -10.70
C LYS A 35 -11.60 7.81 -9.84
N GLU A 36 -11.91 6.54 -10.03
CA GLU A 36 -12.93 5.83 -9.25
C GLU A 36 -12.48 5.69 -7.80
N HIS A 37 -11.22 5.26 -7.59
CA HIS A 37 -10.63 5.15 -6.27
C HIS A 37 -10.60 6.50 -5.54
N LYS A 38 -10.16 7.56 -6.24
CA LYS A 38 -10.17 8.94 -5.74
C LYS A 38 -11.55 9.35 -5.26
N HIS A 39 -12.57 9.11 -6.06
CA HIS A 39 -13.94 9.49 -5.73
C HIS A 39 -14.41 8.85 -4.42
N LEU A 40 -14.20 7.54 -4.27
CA LEU A 40 -14.57 6.81 -3.06
C LEU A 40 -13.80 7.32 -1.83
N VAL A 41 -12.49 7.54 -1.96
CA VAL A 41 -11.64 8.03 -0.87
C VAL A 41 -12.04 9.44 -0.45
N CYS A 42 -12.26 10.34 -1.41
CA CYS A 42 -12.69 11.71 -1.15
C CYS A 42 -14.06 11.74 -0.46
N ILE A 43 -15.05 10.95 -0.89
CA ILE A 43 -16.34 10.87 -0.20
C ILE A 43 -16.15 10.43 1.26
N ARG A 44 -15.32 9.41 1.49
CA ARG A 44 -15.08 8.85 2.82
C ARG A 44 -14.37 9.81 3.77
N LEU A 45 -13.46 10.62 3.24
CA LEU A 45 -12.62 11.51 4.05
C LEU A 45 -13.17 12.93 4.20
N LYS A 46 -14.11 13.35 3.36
CA LYS A 46 -14.75 14.67 3.47
C LYS A 46 -15.27 15.00 4.88
N PRO A 47 -15.95 14.10 5.61
CA PRO A 47 -16.39 14.40 6.98
C PRO A 47 -15.28 14.28 8.04
N GLN A 48 -14.10 13.77 7.69
CA GLN A 48 -13.01 13.46 8.64
C GLN A 48 -11.85 14.46 8.58
N LEU A 49 -11.67 15.13 7.44
CA LEU A 49 -10.56 16.04 7.20
C LEU A 49 -11.02 17.50 7.28
N LEU A 50 -10.12 18.36 7.73
CA LEU A 50 -10.29 19.81 7.56
C LEU A 50 -10.22 20.18 6.07
N GLU A 51 -10.90 21.26 5.68
CA GLU A 51 -11.02 21.71 4.29
C GLU A 51 -9.67 21.81 3.58
N ARG A 52 -8.65 22.37 4.24
CA ARG A 52 -7.29 22.48 3.69
C ARG A 52 -6.68 21.12 3.37
N SER A 53 -6.74 20.17 4.31
CA SER A 53 -6.20 18.82 4.11
C SER A 53 -6.98 18.05 3.05
N TYR A 54 -8.30 18.29 2.97
CA TYR A 54 -9.16 17.70 1.95
C TYR A 54 -8.81 18.19 0.53
N GLN A 55 -8.69 19.50 0.34
CA GLN A 55 -8.30 20.09 -0.95
C GLN A 55 -6.91 19.61 -1.38
N GLU A 56 -5.96 19.53 -0.43
CA GLU A 56 -4.62 19.04 -0.68
C GLU A 56 -4.61 17.57 -1.11
N LEU A 57 -5.39 16.72 -0.42
CA LEU A 57 -5.61 15.33 -0.81
C LEU A 57 -6.21 15.25 -2.21
N GLU A 58 -7.26 16.02 -2.49
CA GLU A 58 -7.94 15.98 -3.78
C GLU A 58 -7.01 16.40 -4.92
N GLY A 59 -6.18 17.43 -4.71
CA GLY A 59 -5.19 17.89 -5.67
C GLY A 59 -4.06 16.89 -5.92
N ASN A 60 -3.63 16.17 -4.89
CA ASN A 60 -2.44 15.30 -4.94
C ASN A 60 -2.74 13.80 -4.96
N PHE A 61 -4.01 13.39 -4.99
CA PHE A 61 -4.40 11.97 -4.93
C PHE A 61 -3.65 11.10 -5.93
N ARG A 62 -3.55 11.56 -7.18
CA ARG A 62 -2.80 10.86 -8.24
C ARG A 62 -1.33 10.66 -7.87
N SER A 63 -0.68 11.69 -7.32
CA SER A 63 0.73 11.63 -6.93
C SER A 63 0.93 10.62 -5.79
N TYR A 64 0.08 10.65 -4.77
CA TYR A 64 0.13 9.70 -3.65
C TYR A 64 -0.15 8.27 -4.11
N SER A 65 -1.14 8.07 -4.98
CA SER A 65 -1.47 6.76 -5.52
C SER A 65 -0.31 6.19 -6.36
N ARG A 66 0.28 7.01 -7.24
CA ARG A 66 1.45 6.60 -8.04
C ARG A 66 2.67 6.27 -7.19
N ALA A 67 2.88 6.99 -6.08
CA ALA A 67 3.95 6.66 -5.15
C ALA A 67 3.71 5.27 -4.52
N LEU A 68 2.56 5.05 -3.88
CA LEU A 68 2.26 3.79 -3.19
C LEU A 68 2.21 2.57 -4.14
N ILE A 69 1.45 2.67 -5.23
CA ILE A 69 1.33 1.57 -6.20
C ILE A 69 2.63 1.35 -6.97
N GLY A 70 3.34 2.43 -7.29
CA GLY A 70 4.64 2.36 -7.96
C GLY A 70 5.67 1.62 -7.13
N LEU A 71 5.69 1.81 -5.81
CA LEU A 71 6.55 1.02 -4.92
C LEU A 71 6.15 -0.45 -4.95
N ALA A 72 4.87 -0.77 -4.73
CA ALA A 72 4.36 -2.14 -4.75
C ALA A 72 4.80 -2.90 -6.01
N CYS A 73 4.54 -2.32 -7.18
CA CYS A 73 4.80 -2.95 -8.48
C CYS A 73 6.28 -3.24 -8.73
N ASN A 74 7.20 -2.54 -8.04
CA ASN A 74 8.64 -2.64 -8.27
C ASN A 74 9.38 -3.46 -7.20
N LEU A 75 8.69 -3.90 -6.14
CA LEU A 75 9.31 -4.60 -5.00
C LEU A 75 9.93 -5.96 -5.34
N HIS A 76 9.51 -6.60 -6.44
CA HIS A 76 10.16 -7.81 -6.95
C HIS A 76 11.63 -7.60 -7.35
N ARG A 77 12.05 -6.35 -7.59
CA ARG A 77 13.42 -6.01 -7.94
C ARG A 77 14.26 -5.85 -6.66
N SER A 78 15.34 -6.61 -6.54
CA SER A 78 16.16 -6.63 -5.32
C SER A 78 16.73 -5.26 -4.90
N ARG A 79 16.98 -4.36 -5.86
CA ARG A 79 17.42 -2.99 -5.57
C ARG A 79 16.35 -2.20 -4.83
N GLU A 80 15.12 -2.23 -5.34
CA GLU A 80 13.97 -1.49 -4.80
C GLU A 80 13.59 -2.03 -3.43
N LEU A 81 13.62 -3.36 -3.27
CA LEU A 81 13.37 -4.00 -1.98
C LEU A 81 14.37 -3.54 -0.90
N ARG A 82 15.66 -3.41 -1.24
CA ARG A 82 16.68 -2.88 -0.32
C ARG A 82 16.49 -1.39 -0.03
N GLY A 83 15.96 -0.63 -1.01
CA GLY A 83 15.71 0.80 -0.92
C GLY A 83 14.35 1.19 -0.32
N LEU A 84 13.47 0.22 -0.03
CA LEU A 84 12.06 0.47 0.28
C LEU A 84 11.84 1.55 1.35
N PHE A 85 12.59 1.54 2.46
CA PHE A 85 12.41 2.54 3.51
C PHE A 85 12.85 3.94 3.11
N ILE A 86 13.89 4.05 2.27
CA ILE A 86 14.30 5.34 1.70
C ILE A 86 13.21 5.84 0.77
N ASP A 87 12.71 4.97 -0.11
CA ASP A 87 11.65 5.34 -1.03
C ASP A 87 10.34 5.72 -0.32
N LEU A 88 9.95 5.02 0.76
CA LEU A 88 8.80 5.38 1.59
C LEU A 88 8.99 6.74 2.28
N LEU A 89 10.22 7.07 2.67
CA LEU A 89 10.52 8.36 3.29
C LEU A 89 10.37 9.48 2.26
N GLU A 90 11.13 9.41 1.17
CA GLU A 90 11.24 10.46 0.16
C GLU A 90 9.95 10.64 -0.65
N ARG A 91 9.28 9.54 -1.01
CA ARG A 91 8.14 9.59 -1.95
C ARG A 91 6.79 9.67 -1.26
N CYS A 92 6.73 9.46 0.06
CA CYS A 92 5.47 9.45 0.80
C CYS A 92 5.55 10.35 2.04
N VAL A 93 6.44 10.05 2.99
CA VAL A 93 6.51 10.78 4.28
C VAL A 93 6.87 12.25 4.10
N GLU A 94 7.90 12.56 3.32
CA GLU A 94 8.34 13.94 3.09
C GLU A 94 7.26 14.83 2.44
N PRO A 95 6.57 14.41 1.35
CA PRO A 95 5.44 15.14 0.81
C PRO A 95 4.35 15.47 1.84
N TRP A 96 3.96 14.50 2.68
CA TRP A 96 2.92 14.75 3.69
C TRP A 96 3.37 15.69 4.81
N ARG A 97 4.66 15.69 5.16
CA ARG A 97 5.25 16.65 6.10
C ARG A 97 5.26 18.07 5.53
N GLN A 98 5.61 18.23 4.25
CA GLN A 98 5.65 19.53 3.58
C GLN A 98 4.29 20.22 3.64
N VAL A 99 3.20 19.46 3.56
CA VAL A 99 1.83 19.98 3.62
C VAL A 99 1.24 19.97 5.03
N SER A 100 2.06 19.64 6.04
CA SER A 100 1.73 19.65 7.47
C SER A 100 0.54 18.77 7.84
N TRP A 101 0.40 17.58 7.23
CA TRP A 101 -0.62 16.63 7.65
C TRP A 101 -0.43 16.20 9.10
N SER A 102 -1.52 16.05 9.85
CA SER A 102 -1.43 15.44 11.16
C SER A 102 -1.25 13.93 11.07
N GLN A 103 -0.78 13.31 12.15
CA GLN A 103 -0.76 11.84 12.29
C GLN A 103 -2.14 11.22 12.06
N THR A 104 -3.19 11.91 12.52
CA THR A 104 -4.57 11.48 12.36
C THR A 104 -5.01 11.55 10.90
N ASP A 105 -4.69 12.65 10.19
CA ASP A 105 -5.02 12.79 8.77
C ASP A 105 -4.36 11.68 7.93
N LEU A 106 -3.08 11.41 8.19
CA LEU A 106 -2.35 10.35 7.50
C LEU A 106 -2.97 8.98 7.77
N ARG A 107 -3.30 8.68 9.02
CA ARG A 107 -3.97 7.42 9.40
C ARG A 107 -5.32 7.27 8.71
N ASN A 108 -6.13 8.33 8.70
CA ASN A 108 -7.44 8.33 8.07
C ASN A 108 -7.28 8.13 6.55
N PHE A 109 -6.34 8.82 5.91
CA PHE A 109 -6.04 8.65 4.50
C PHE A 109 -5.62 7.21 4.16
N LEU A 110 -4.63 6.65 4.84
CA LEU A 110 -4.14 5.29 4.54
C LEU A 110 -5.24 4.23 4.76
N THR A 111 -6.08 4.41 5.79
CA THR A 111 -7.21 3.53 6.07
C THR A 111 -8.26 3.60 4.96
N ALA A 112 -8.70 4.82 4.60
CA ALA A 112 -9.68 5.02 3.54
C ALA A 112 -9.14 4.57 2.18
N TYR A 113 -7.89 4.91 1.84
CA TYR A 113 -7.21 4.48 0.62
C TYR A 113 -7.20 2.94 0.50
N SER A 114 -6.83 2.24 1.58
CA SER A 114 -6.85 0.77 1.61
C SER A 114 -8.26 0.19 1.44
N GLN A 115 -9.24 0.71 2.17
CA GLN A 115 -10.60 0.15 2.20
C GLN A 115 -11.40 0.47 0.93
N CYS A 116 -11.30 1.69 0.41
CA CYS A 116 -12.00 2.08 -0.81
C CYS A 116 -11.56 1.25 -2.02
N ALA A 117 -10.29 0.85 -2.10
CA ALA A 117 -9.83 -0.01 -3.19
C ALA A 117 -10.52 -1.39 -3.15
N LEU A 118 -10.77 -1.93 -1.94
CA LEU A 118 -11.45 -3.22 -1.75
C LEU A 118 -12.94 -3.19 -2.13
N GLU A 119 -13.52 -1.99 -2.25
CA GLU A 119 -14.90 -1.80 -2.71
C GLU A 119 -14.99 -1.76 -4.24
N MET A 120 -13.87 -1.63 -4.95
CA MET A 120 -13.83 -1.55 -6.41
C MET A 120 -13.88 -2.95 -7.03
N ASP A 121 -14.64 -3.09 -8.11
CA ASP A 121 -14.82 -4.37 -8.79
C ASP A 121 -13.50 -4.96 -9.33
N ILE A 122 -12.52 -4.10 -9.61
CA ILE A 122 -11.20 -4.49 -10.12
C ILE A 122 -10.36 -5.28 -9.10
N LEU A 123 -10.67 -5.21 -7.80
CA LEU A 123 -10.02 -5.98 -6.74
C LEU A 123 -10.87 -7.17 -6.28
N ARG A 124 -11.88 -7.61 -7.05
CA ARG A 124 -12.66 -8.82 -6.71
C ARG A 124 -11.87 -10.11 -6.85
N GLU A 125 -10.82 -10.12 -7.68
CA GLU A 125 -9.94 -11.26 -7.85
C GLU A 125 -9.20 -11.56 -6.53
N ALA A 126 -9.38 -12.77 -6.01
CA ALA A 126 -8.94 -13.13 -4.66
C ALA A 126 -7.42 -12.93 -4.43
N GLU A 127 -6.61 -13.21 -5.45
CA GLU A 127 -5.16 -13.07 -5.40
C GLU A 127 -4.73 -11.60 -5.35
N VAL A 128 -5.29 -10.76 -6.23
CA VAL A 128 -5.00 -9.32 -6.27
C VAL A 128 -5.48 -8.64 -4.97
N LYS A 129 -6.65 -9.06 -4.47
CA LYS A 129 -7.17 -8.62 -3.16
C LYS A 129 -6.22 -8.96 -2.03
N LEU A 130 -5.76 -10.22 -1.96
CA LEU A 130 -4.85 -10.67 -0.91
C LEU A 130 -3.51 -9.94 -0.98
N ALA A 131 -3.00 -9.72 -2.20
CA ALA A 131 -1.78 -8.96 -2.43
C ALA A 131 -1.91 -7.52 -1.92
N TRP A 132 -3.04 -6.86 -2.23
CA TRP A 132 -3.38 -5.53 -1.75
C TRP A 132 -3.44 -5.43 -0.22
N GLU A 133 -4.20 -6.33 0.42
CA GLU A 133 -4.37 -6.34 1.87
C GLU A 133 -3.03 -6.55 2.59
N ARG A 134 -2.22 -7.52 2.13
CA ARG A 134 -0.89 -7.79 2.67
C ARG A 134 0.02 -6.57 2.52
N PHE A 135 0.07 -5.97 1.34
CA PHE A 135 0.90 -4.79 1.06
C PHE A 135 0.51 -3.60 1.93
N MET A 136 -0.79 -3.23 1.90
CA MET A 136 -1.28 -2.07 2.64
C MET A 136 -1.14 -2.24 4.15
N ASN A 137 -1.31 -3.45 4.69
CA ASN A 137 -1.09 -3.73 6.12
C ASN A 137 0.36 -3.46 6.55
N VAL A 138 1.36 -3.85 5.73
CA VAL A 138 2.77 -3.61 6.03
C VAL A 138 3.12 -2.13 5.82
N VAL A 139 2.82 -1.59 4.65
CA VAL A 139 3.21 -0.22 4.28
C VAL A 139 2.55 0.82 5.17
N THR A 140 1.28 0.63 5.56
CA THR A 140 0.62 1.55 6.50
C THR A 140 1.36 1.62 7.85
N LYS A 141 1.81 0.48 8.38
CA LYS A 141 2.57 0.44 9.64
C LYS A 141 3.93 1.13 9.49
N CYS A 142 4.63 0.88 8.38
CA CYS A 142 5.90 1.55 8.09
C CYS A 142 5.73 3.07 8.01
N LEU A 143 4.77 3.55 7.20
CA LEU A 143 4.52 4.97 6.99
C LEU A 143 4.12 5.67 8.29
N LEU A 144 3.20 5.11 9.08
CA LEU A 144 2.81 5.71 10.35
C LEU A 144 3.97 5.78 11.35
N ARG A 145 4.83 4.74 11.38
CA ARG A 145 6.01 4.73 12.25
C ARG A 145 7.04 5.77 11.82
N MET A 146 7.31 5.86 10.53
CA MET A 146 8.27 6.79 9.96
C MET A 146 7.78 8.24 10.06
N TYR A 147 6.47 8.48 9.89
CA TYR A 147 5.89 9.81 10.01
C TYR A 147 6.04 10.39 11.43
N HIS A 148 6.03 9.52 12.44
CA HIS A 148 6.25 9.89 13.85
C HIS A 148 7.73 10.13 14.21
N SER A 149 8.67 9.55 13.45
CA SER A 149 10.10 9.61 13.76
C SER A 149 10.74 10.92 13.34
#